data_AF-A0A3D0EXT3-F1
#
_entry.id   AF-A0A3D0EXT3-F1
#
_cell.length_a   1.000
_cell.length_b   1.000
_cell.length_c   1.000
_cell.angle_alpha   90.00
_cell.angle_beta   90.00
_cell.angle_gamma   90.00
#
_symmetry.space_group_name_H-M   'P 1'
#
loop_
_entity.id
_entity.type
_entity.pdbx_description
1 polymer ?
#
loop_
_entity_poly.entity_id
_entity_poly.type
_entity_poly.pdbx_seq_one_letter_code
_entity_poly.pdbx_strand_id
1 'polypeptide(L)' 'RENNATGAVRMMADGSAEFTKAVGMDLDLTAGGMGVRSKRYSMLIDDGVVKAINVEEAPGGMEVSDAETMLKLV' A
#
# COMPACT_ATOMS: atom_id res chain seq x y z
N ARG A 1 3.71 -13.11 -12.38
CA ARG A 1 3.44 -13.73 -13.70
C ARG A 1 1.95 -13.70 -14.01
N GLU A 2 1.09 -14.17 -13.11
CA GLU A 2 -0.37 -14.21 -13.30
C GLU A 2 -1.02 -12.82 -13.49
N ASN A 3 -0.51 -11.78 -12.83
CA ASN A 3 -1.06 -10.41 -12.93
C ASN A 3 -0.39 -9.53 -14.00
N ASN A 4 0.40 -10.09 -14.91
CA ASN A 4 1.14 -9.34 -15.95
C ASN A 4 2.03 -8.17 -15.44
N ALA A 5 2.39 -8.16 -14.15
CA ALA A 5 3.19 -7.11 -13.52
C ALA A 5 4.69 -7.12 -13.91
N THR A 6 5.18 -8.19 -14.55
CA THR A 6 6.61 -8.38 -14.84
C THR A 6 7.18 -7.21 -15.64
N GLY A 7 8.22 -6.55 -15.12
CA GLY A 7 8.89 -5.43 -15.78
C GLY A 7 8.19 -4.07 -15.62
N ALA A 8 6.97 -4.04 -15.07
CA ALA A 8 6.22 -2.80 -14.81
C ALA A 8 6.07 -2.50 -13.32
N VAL A 9 5.76 -3.52 -12.51
CA VAL A 9 5.54 -3.39 -11.06
C VAL A 9 6.33 -4.47 -10.33
N ARG A 10 7.18 -4.05 -9.39
CA ARG A 10 7.89 -4.97 -8.50
C ARG A 10 6.98 -5.35 -7.33
N MET A 11 6.63 -6.63 -7.24
CA MET A 11 5.88 -7.16 -6.11
C MET A 11 6.83 -7.40 -4.93
N MET A 12 6.62 -6.70 -3.81
CA MET A 12 7.44 -6.79 -2.60
C MET A 12 6.63 -7.50 -1.50
N ALA A 13 7.17 -8.59 -0.96
CA ALA A 13 6.51 -9.34 0.12
C ALA A 13 6.94 -8.81 1.49
N ASP A 14 5.97 -8.48 2.34
CA ASP A 14 6.16 -8.16 3.77
C ASP A 14 5.41 -9.19 4.64
N GLY A 15 5.90 -10.43 4.64
CA GLY A 15 5.21 -11.56 5.28
C GLY A 15 5.13 -11.47 6.81
N SER A 16 6.08 -10.77 7.43
CA SER A 16 6.11 -10.52 8.88
C SER A 16 5.37 -9.24 9.31
N ALA A 17 4.85 -8.47 8.33
CA ALA A 17 4.24 -7.16 8.52
C ALA A 17 5.17 -6.13 9.23
N GLU A 18 6.48 -6.29 9.09
CA GLU A 18 7.46 -5.43 9.77
C GLU A 18 7.45 -4.03 9.18
N PHE A 19 7.45 -3.92 7.85
CA PHE A 19 7.39 -2.62 7.18
C PHE A 19 6.03 -1.97 7.43
N THR A 20 4.93 -2.71 7.22
CA THR A 20 3.57 -2.21 7.44
C THR A 20 3.38 -1.62 8.83
N LYS A 21 3.87 -2.29 9.89
CA LYS A 21 3.83 -1.75 11.27
C LYS A 21 4.73 -0.54 11.45
N ALA A 22 5.94 -0.57 10.88
CA ALA A 22 6.89 0.54 11.01
C ALA A 22 6.37 1.84 10.40
N VAL A 23 5.55 1.76 9.34
CA VAL A 23 4.92 2.93 8.71
C VAL A 23 3.51 3.24 9.24
N GLY A 24 3.05 2.56 10.29
CA GLY A 24 1.75 2.79 10.92
C GLY A 24 0.54 2.45 10.03
N MET A 25 0.75 1.57 9.04
CA MET A 25 -0.29 1.17 8.08
C MET A 25 -0.87 -0.20 8.38
N ASP A 26 -0.67 -0.71 9.59
CA ASP A 26 -1.29 -1.96 10.03
C ASP A 26 -2.80 -1.82 10.22
N LEU A 27 -3.49 -2.91 9.88
CA LEU A 27 -4.92 -3.07 9.99
C LEU A 27 -5.20 -4.50 10.47
N ASP A 28 -5.87 -4.64 11.61
CA ASP A 28 -6.28 -5.93 12.12
C ASP A 28 -7.57 -6.39 11.42
N LEU A 29 -7.45 -7.43 10.58
CA LEU A 29 -8.55 -8.11 9.92
C LEU A 29 -8.70 -9.56 10.42
N THR A 30 -8.31 -9.84 11.66
CA THR A 30 -8.43 -11.17 12.28
C THR A 30 -9.88 -11.64 12.34
N ALA A 31 -10.84 -10.75 12.60
CA ALA A 31 -12.26 -11.08 12.57
C ALA A 31 -12.73 -11.59 11.18
N GLY A 32 -12.09 -11.14 10.10
CA GLY A 32 -12.32 -11.61 8.74
C GLY A 32 -11.43 -12.78 8.33
N GLY A 33 -10.69 -13.41 9.26
CA GLY A 33 -9.79 -14.53 8.99
C GLY A 33 -8.51 -14.16 8.23
N MET A 34 -8.19 -12.88 8.12
CA MET A 34 -7.05 -12.41 7.33
C MET A 34 -5.80 -12.12 8.19
N GLY A 35 -5.97 -11.94 9.50
CA GLY A 35 -4.89 -11.51 10.41
C GLY A 35 -4.55 -10.02 10.23
N VAL A 36 -3.32 -9.64 10.63
CA VAL A 36 -2.81 -8.29 10.42
C VAL A 36 -2.46 -8.09 8.94
N ARG A 37 -2.96 -7.02 8.34
CA ARG A 37 -2.73 -6.64 6.95
C ARG A 37 -2.28 -5.19 6.86
N SER A 38 -1.85 -4.81 5.66
CA SER A 38 -1.63 -3.40 5.33
C SER A 38 -2.96 -2.76 4.94
N LYS A 39 -3.20 -1.54 5.41
CA LYS A 39 -4.16 -0.62 4.79
C LYS A 39 -3.83 -0.47 3.31
N ARG A 40 -4.84 -0.15 2.50
CA ARG A 40 -4.62 0.23 1.10
C ARG A 40 -4.16 1.69 1.07
N TYR A 41 -3.03 1.93 0.44
CA TYR A 41 -2.46 3.26 0.26
C TYR A 41 -1.53 3.31 -0.96
N SER A 42 -1.15 4.51 -1.36
CA SER A 42 -0.02 4.78 -2.24
C SER A 42 0.90 5.82 -1.60
N MET A 43 2.21 5.76 -1.90
CA MET A 43 3.20 6.68 -1.36
C MET A 43 4.17 7.14 -2.46
N LEU A 44 4.44 8.45 -2.50
CA LEU A 44 5.54 9.01 -3.28
C LEU A 44 6.75 9.14 -2.35
N ILE A 45 7.83 8.44 -2.68
CA ILE A 45 9.07 8.43 -1.90
C ILE A 45 10.20 8.90 -2.80
N ASP A 46 10.95 9.90 -2.33
CA ASP A 46 12.13 10.43 -3.00
C ASP A 46 13.28 10.51 -1.99
N ASP A 47 14.41 9.88 -2.32
CA ASP A 47 15.59 9.68 -1.48
C ASP A 47 15.26 9.24 -0.04
N GLY A 48 14.39 8.24 0.09
CA GLY A 48 13.95 7.71 1.39
C GLY A 48 12.99 8.61 2.17
N VAL A 49 12.62 9.78 1.64
CA VAL A 49 11.67 10.71 2.26
C VAL A 49 10.30 10.56 1.63
N VAL A 50 9.26 10.35 2.45
CA VAL A 50 7.86 10.35 2.01
C VAL A 50 7.46 11.78 1.66
N LYS A 51 7.14 12.03 0.39
CA LYS A 51 6.68 13.34 -0.12
C LYS A 51 5.16 13.45 -0.14
N ALA A 52 4.47 12.34 -0.37
CA ALA A 52 3.02 12.25 -0.35
C ALA A 52 2.58 10.85 0.08
N ILE A 53 1.43 10.77 0.76
CA ILE A 53 0.79 9.52 1.15
C ILE A 53 -0.72 9.66 0.92
N ASN A 54 -1.32 8.71 0.22
CA ASN A 54 -2.75 8.65 -0.02
C ASN A 54 -3.29 7.39 0.63
N VAL A 55 -3.97 7.53 1.77
CA VAL A 55 -4.50 6.40 2.56
C VAL A 55 -6.01 6.31 2.35
N GLU A 56 -6.51 5.12 2.06
CA GLU A 56 -7.96 4.90 2.01
C GLU A 56 -8.57 4.97 3.41
N GLU A 57 -9.70 5.67 3.54
CA GLU A 57 -10.38 5.82 4.83
C GLU A 57 -11.03 4.52 5.31
N ALA A 58 -11.59 3.75 4.39
CA ALA A 58 -12.33 2.53 4.69
C ALA A 58 -11.58 1.27 4.20
N PRO A 59 -11.62 0.15 4.97
CA PRO A 59 -11.18 -1.14 4.48
C PRO A 59 -11.91 -1.52 3.18
N GLY A 60 -11.14 -1.70 2.09
CA GLY A 60 -11.70 -2.01 0.77
C GLY A 60 -11.92 -0.81 -0.14
N GLY A 61 -11.73 0.43 0.35
CA GLY A 61 -11.76 1.64 -0.47
C GLY A 61 -10.74 1.63 -1.61
N MET A 62 -10.98 2.47 -2.61
CA MET A 62 -10.17 2.69 -3.81
C MET A 62 -10.47 4.09 -4.39
N GLU A 63 -10.42 5.11 -3.55
CA GLU A 63 -10.77 6.48 -3.91
C GLU A 63 -9.55 7.37 -4.14
N VAL A 64 -8.45 7.12 -3.42
CA VAL A 64 -7.28 8.03 -3.41
C VAL A 64 -5.95 7.33 -3.62
N SER A 65 -5.89 6.00 -3.50
CA SER A 65 -4.65 5.22 -3.61
C SER A 65 -4.32 4.74 -5.04
N ASP A 66 -5.11 5.15 -6.03
CA ASP A 66 -4.97 4.71 -7.41
C ASP A 66 -3.75 5.32 -8.13
N ALA A 67 -3.45 4.78 -9.32
CA ALA A 67 -2.30 5.19 -10.13
C ALA A 67 -2.48 6.58 -10.79
N GLU A 68 -3.70 6.98 -11.15
CA GLU A 68 -3.96 8.31 -11.73
C GLU A 68 -3.75 9.41 -10.69
N THR A 69 -4.14 9.16 -9.44
CA THR A 69 -3.86 10.05 -8.31
C THR A 69 -2.36 10.20 -8.12
N MET A 70 -1.58 9.11 -8.20
CA MET A 70 -0.12 9.17 -8.13
C MET A 70 0.53 9.95 -9.30
N LEU A 71 0.03 9.78 -10.52
CA LEU A 71 0.55 10.48 -11.70
C LEU A 71 0.39 12.01 -11.62
N LYS A 72 -0.58 12.51 -10.85
CA LYS A 72 -0.77 13.95 -10.63
C LYS A 72 0.24 14.56 -9.65
N LEU A 73 1.02 13.73 -8.94
CA LEU A 73 1.98 14.15 -7.92
C LEU A 73 3.43 14.23 -8.44
N VAL A 74 3.68 13.79 -9.67
CA VAL A 74 5.01 13.73 -10.31
C VAL A 74 5.15 14.75 -11.44
#